data_AF-A0A3C0UCJ7-F1
#
_entry.id   AF-A0A3C0UCJ7-F1
#
_cell.length_a   1.000
_cell.length_b   1.000
_cell.length_c   1.000
_cell.angle_alpha   90.00
_cell.angle_beta   90.00
_cell.angle_gamma   90.00
#
_symmetry.space_group_name_H-M   'P 1'
#
loop_
_entity.id
_entity.type
_entity.pdbx_description
1 polymer ?
#
loop_
_entity_poly.entity_id
_entity_poly.type
_entity_poly.pdbx_seq_one_letter_code
_entity_poly.pdbx_strand_id
1 'polypeptide(L)' 'MAKLEVKEEVLLLLKMQRHDFINHLQVIHAMIQLGKMDKALIYIEELSKDPKGLVTEELTLRAEEITGQLKAGA' A
#
# COMPACT_ATOMS: atom_id res chain seq x y z
N MET A 1 -13.82 -11.71 21.32
CA MET A 1 -13.52 -12.17 19.95
C MET A 1 -13.20 -11.00 19.04
N ALA A 2 -14.04 -9.95 18.97
CA ALA A 2 -13.81 -8.73 18.17
C ALA A 2 -12.38 -8.11 18.26
N LYS A 3 -11.79 -8.01 19.46
CA LYS A 3 -10.44 -7.42 19.64
C LYS A 3 -9.29 -8.26 19.05
N LEU A 4 -9.50 -9.57 18.85
CA LEU A 4 -8.52 -10.47 18.22
C LEU A 4 -8.67 -10.41 16.70
N GLU A 5 -9.90 -10.36 16.21
CA GLU A 5 -10.27 -10.23 14.79
C GLU A 5 -9.70 -8.95 14.17
N VAL A 6 -9.86 -7.81 14.85
CA VAL A 6 -9.24 -6.54 14.43
C VAL A 6 -7.71 -6.62 14.36
N LYS A 7 -7.06 -7.39 15.24
CA LYS A 7 -5.59 -7.56 15.18
C LYS A 7 -5.15 -8.34 13.95
N GLU A 8 -5.92 -9.36 13.57
CA GLU A 8 -5.63 -10.16 12.38
C GLU A 8 -5.86 -9.36 11.09
N GLU A 9 -6.89 -8.53 11.06
CA GLU A 9 -7.16 -7.61 9.94
C GLU A 9 -6.09 -6.53 9.79
N VAL A 10 -5.62 -5.93 10.89
CA VAL A 10 -4.49 -4.98 10.84
C VAL A 10 -3.22 -5.67 10.35
N LEU A 11 -2.98 -6.93 10.73
CA LEU A 11 -1.85 -7.70 10.22
C LEU A 11 -1.97 -7.96 8.71
N LEU A 12 -3.19 -8.20 8.21
CA LEU A 12 -3.45 -8.34 6.78
C LEU A 12 -3.16 -7.03 6.03
N LEU A 13 -3.63 -5.89 6.54
CA LEU A 13 -3.33 -4.57 5.95
C LEU A 13 -1.81 -4.33 5.84
N LEU A 14 -1.05 -4.63 6.89
CA LEU A 14 0.41 -4.48 6.88
C LEU A 14 1.08 -5.41 5.86
N LYS A 15 0.56 -6.64 5.68
CA LYS A 15 1.06 -7.56 4.65
C LYS A 15 0.80 -7.03 3.24
N MET A 16 -0.39 -6.49 3.00
CA MET A 16 -0.75 -5.88 1.71
C MET A 16 0.13 -4.64 1.43
N GLN A 17 0.31 -3.76 2.42
CA GLN A 17 1.16 -2.57 2.27
C GLN A 17 2.59 -2.94 1.91
N ARG A 18 3.14 -3.97 2.57
CA ARG A 18 4.49 -4.48 2.28
C ARG A 18 4.59 -5.06 0.87
N HIS A 19 3.55 -5.78 0.42
CA HIS A 19 3.51 -6.30 -0.94
C HIS A 19 3.55 -5.16 -1.97
N ASP A 20 2.70 -4.15 -1.80
CA ASP A 20 2.62 -3.01 -2.72
C ASP A 20 3.94 -2.23 -2.75
N PHE A 21 4.56 -2.02 -1.59
CA PHE A 21 5.90 -1.42 -1.51
C PHE A 21 6.96 -2.21 -2.29
N ILE A 22 7.02 -3.53 -2.13
CA ILE A 22 7.95 -4.39 -2.88
C ILE A 22 7.66 -4.31 -4.38
N ASN A 23 6.39 -4.28 -4.78
CA ASN A 23 5.99 -4.16 -6.17
C ASN A 23 6.47 -2.84 -6.79
N HIS A 24 6.33 -1.70 -6.08
CA HIS A 24 6.87 -0.42 -6.55
C HIS A 24 8.39 -0.48 -6.76
N LEU A 25 9.13 -1.11 -5.84
CA LEU A 25 10.58 -1.32 -6.01
C LEU A 25 10.90 -2.20 -7.21
N GLN A 26 10.14 -3.26 -7.46
CA GLN A 26 10.32 -4.13 -8.63
C GLN A 26 10.08 -3.38 -9.94
N VAL A 27 9.06 -2.53 -9.99
CA VAL A 27 8.72 -1.69 -11.15
C VAL A 27 9.86 -0.69 -11.42
N ILE A 28 10.37 -0.01 -10.40
CA ILE A 28 11.53 0.90 -10.51
C ILE A 28 12.77 0.14 -10.99
N HIS A 29 13.08 -1.00 -10.36
CA HIS A 29 14.22 -1.84 -10.72
C HIS A 29 14.16 -2.29 -12.18
N ALA A 30 13.00 -2.76 -12.65
CA ALA A 30 12.79 -3.16 -14.03
C ALA A 30 12.97 -1.98 -15.01
N MET A 31 12.50 -0.78 -14.65
CA MET A 31 12.73 0.41 -15.48
C MET A 31 14.22 0.74 -15.60
N ILE A 32 14.97 0.68 -14.50
CA ILE A 32 16.42 0.90 -14.51
C ILE A 32 17.14 -0.15 -15.37
N GLN A 33 16.79 -1.44 -15.22
CA GLN A 33 17.39 -2.51 -16.02
C GLN A 33 17.14 -2.37 -17.52
N LEU A 34 15.98 -1.81 -17.90
CA LEU A 34 15.62 -1.55 -19.29
C LEU A 34 16.21 -0.22 -19.83
N GLY A 35 17.04 0.48 -19.07
CA GLY A 35 17.61 1.79 -19.45
C GLY A 35 16.60 2.94 -19.47
N LYS A 36 15.41 2.75 -18.89
CA LYS A 36 14.33 3.75 -18.85
C LYS A 36 14.46 4.66 -17.62
N MET A 37 15.63 5.28 -17.45
CA MET A 37 15.96 6.07 -16.26
C MET A 37 14.97 7.23 -16.03
N ASP A 38 14.64 7.98 -17.08
CA ASP A 38 13.70 9.12 -16.97
C ASP A 38 12.33 8.67 -16.47
N LYS A 39 11.84 7.51 -16.92
CA LYS A 39 10.57 6.95 -16.47
C LYS A 39 10.63 6.50 -15.01
N ALA A 40 11.75 5.92 -14.58
CA ALA A 40 11.94 5.55 -13.18
C ALA A 40 11.91 6.78 -12.27
N LEU A 41 12.56 7.88 -12.68
CA LEU A 41 12.55 9.14 -11.93
C LEU A 41 11.15 9.75 -11.84
N ILE A 42 10.43 9.82 -12.96
CA ILE A 42 9.03 10.30 -12.99
C ILE A 42 8.16 9.45 -12.05
N TYR A 43 8.28 8.13 -12.13
CA TYR A 43 7.52 7.22 -11.29
C TYR A 43 7.79 7.41 -9.80
N ILE A 44 9.07 7.59 -9.41
CA ILE A 44 9.45 7.92 -8.04
C ILE A 44 8.88 9.27 -7.60
N GLU A 45 8.93 10.28 -8.47
CA GLU A 45 8.39 11.61 -8.18
C GLU A 45 6.86 11.55 -7.97
N GLU A 46 6.14 10.84 -8.83
CA GLU A 46 4.70 10.59 -8.69
C GLU A 46 4.38 9.86 -7.38
N LEU A 47 5.12 8.79 -7.07
CA LEU A 47 5.01 8.05 -5.80
C LEU A 47 5.27 8.93 -4.57
N SER A 48 6.18 9.90 -4.67
CA SER A 48 6.51 10.80 -3.56
C SER A 48 5.46 11.88 -3.31
N LYS A 49 4.70 12.25 -4.34
CA LYS A 49 3.68 13.32 -4.26
C LYS A 49 2.37 12.84 -3.64
N ASP A 50 2.01 11.57 -3.85
CA ASP A 50 0.80 11.00 -3.27
C ASP A 50 1.11 9.70 -2.52
N PRO A 51 1.12 9.75 -1.17
CA PRO A 51 1.27 8.55 -0.36
C PRO A 51 0.16 7.52 -0.59
N LYS A 52 -1.00 7.92 -1.12
CA LYS A 52 -2.05 6.98 -1.53
C LYS A 52 -1.67 6.17 -2.77
N GLY A 53 -0.74 6.66 -3.59
CA GLY A 53 -0.17 5.91 -4.71
C GLY A 53 0.79 4.79 -4.30
N LEU A 54 1.21 4.74 -3.03
CA LEU A 54 2.06 3.67 -2.46
C LEU A 54 1.29 2.39 -2.12
N VAL A 55 -0.04 2.47 -2.12
CA VAL A 55 -0.92 1.37 -1.72
C VAL A 55 -2.07 1.26 -2.71
N THR A 56 -2.51 0.04 -2.95
CA THR A 56 -3.64 -0.21 -3.85
C THR A 56 -4.95 0.38 -3.31
N GLU A 57 -5.88 0.70 -4.22
CA GLU A 57 -7.24 1.13 -3.86
C GLU A 57 -7.93 0.06 -2.99
N GLU A 58 -7.65 -1.23 -3.24
CA GLU A 58 -8.14 -2.33 -2.42
C GLU A 58 -7.65 -2.26 -0.96
N LEU A 59 -6.37 -1.91 -0.73
CA LEU A 59 -5.86 -1.70 0.63
C LEU A 59 -6.57 -0.53 1.31
N THR A 60 -6.78 0.56 0.57
CA THR A 60 -7.43 1.77 1.08
C THR A 60 -8.88 1.49 1.52
N LEU A 61 -9.67 0.81 0.69
CA LEU A 61 -11.05 0.44 1.00
C LEU A 61 -11.14 -0.47 2.23
N ARG A 62 -10.25 -1.47 2.33
CA ARG A 62 -10.19 -2.35 3.50
C ARG A 62 -9.81 -1.60 4.78
N ALA A 63 -8.87 -0.68 4.70
CA ALA A 63 -8.48 0.13 5.85
C ALA A 63 -9.62 1.02 6.35
N GLU A 64 -10.41 1.58 5.44
CA GLU A 64 -11.61 2.37 5.76
C GLU A 64 -12.69 1.51 6.43
N GLU A 65 -12.94 0.29 5.93
CA GLU A 65 -13.90 -0.66 6.52
C GLU A 65 -13.52 -1.02 7.96
N ILE A 66 -12.26 -1.40 8.20
CA ILE A 66 -11.73 -1.75 9.52
C ILE A 66 -11.81 -0.55 10.47
N THR A 67 -11.52 0.65 9.98
CA THR A 67 -11.65 1.89 10.76
C THR A 67 -13.10 2.19 11.13
N GLY A 68 -14.05 1.91 10.23
CA GLY A 68 -15.48 2.02 10.48
C GLY A 68 -15.97 1.05 11.56
N GLN A 69 -15.56 -0.21 11.48
CA GLN A 69 -15.89 -1.23 12.48
C GLN A 69 -15.32 -0.88 13.87
N LEU A 70 -14.10 -0.37 13.92
CA LEU A 70 -13.46 0.12 15.15
C LEU A 70 -14.20 1.29 15.80
N LYS A 71 -14.74 2.22 15.00
CA LYS A 71 -15.52 3.37 15.49
C LYS A 71 -16.93 2.99 15.93
N ALA A 72 -17.56 1.99 15.29
CA ALA A 72 -18.91 1.54 15.62
C ALA A 72 -18.96 0.63 16.85
N GLY A 73 -17.85 -0.03 17.20
CA GLY A 73 -17.73 -0.91 18.37
C GLY A 73 -17.14 -0.26 19.63
N ALA A 74 -16.83 1.04 19.60
CA ALA A 74 -16.29 1.84 20.72
C ALA A 74 -17.36 2.78 21.29
#